data_AF-A0A4R1WBN5-F1
#
_entry.id   AF-A0A4R1WBN5-F1
#
_cell.length_a   1.000
_cell.length_b   1.000
_cell.length_c   1.000
_cell.angle_alpha   90.00
_cell.angle_beta   90.00
_cell.angle_gamma   90.00
#
_symmetry.space_group_name_H-M   'P 1'
#
loop_
_entity.id
_entity.type
_entity.pdbx_description
1 polymer ?
#
loop_
_entity_poly.entity_id
_entity_poly.type
_entity_poly.pdbx_seq_one_letter_code
_entity_poly.pdbx_strand_id
1 'polypeptide(L)'
;MPQFPDIQIETFSAAVTALGGQTVTARILDVTPRAVRRWLTGERPLHDGIMREVGRALIRHADHCRKLERQISPAFAGNLTERQLQRMGKPDARRADQRKG
;
A
#
# COMPACT_ATOMS: atom_id res chain seq x y z
N MET A 1 11.29 -12.63 -23.67
CA MET A 1 10.59 -13.88 -23.31
C MET A 1 9.19 -13.52 -22.81
N PRO A 2 8.11 -14.13 -23.31
CA PRO A 2 6.77 -13.93 -22.77
C PRO A 2 6.66 -14.48 -21.34
N GLN A 3 5.82 -13.85 -20.50
CA GLN A 3 5.62 -14.25 -19.09
C GLN A 3 4.66 -15.44 -19.00
N PHE A 4 4.92 -16.37 -18.08
CA PHE A 4 3.96 -17.45 -17.77
C PHE A 4 2.71 -16.89 -17.05
N PRO A 5 1.50 -17.42 -17.34
CA PRO A 5 0.26 -16.95 -16.72
C PRO A 5 0.28 -16.94 -15.18
N ASP A 6 0.88 -17.95 -14.56
CA ASP A 6 0.95 -18.05 -13.10
C ASP A 6 1.75 -16.91 -12.47
N ILE A 7 2.84 -16.48 -13.12
CA ILE A 7 3.65 -15.34 -12.66
C ILE A 7 2.86 -14.03 -12.78
N GLN A 8 2.02 -13.90 -13.82
CA GLN A 8 1.16 -12.74 -13.99
C GLN A 8 0.10 -12.66 -12.88
N ILE A 9 -0.50 -13.80 -12.52
CA ILE A 9 -1.47 -13.89 -11.42
C ILE A 9 -0.78 -13.58 -10.08
N GLU A 10 0.42 -14.11 -9.84
CA GLU A 10 1.20 -13.82 -8.62
C GLU A 10 1.52 -12.32 -8.50
N THR A 11 2.00 -11.72 -9.60
CA THR A 11 2.30 -10.28 -9.64
C THR A 11 1.03 -9.45 -9.43
N PHE A 12 -0.09 -9.85 -10.02
CA PHE A 12 -1.37 -9.20 -9.81
C PHE A 12 -1.85 -9.35 -8.36
N SER A 13 -1.64 -10.50 -7.73
CA SER A 13 -1.95 -10.74 -6.31
C SER A 13 -1.14 -9.83 -5.38
N ALA A 14 0.15 -9.67 -5.67
CA ALA A 14 1.01 -8.71 -4.95
C ALA A 14 0.52 -7.27 -5.13
N ALA A 15 0.13 -6.88 -6.34
CA ALA A 15 -0.43 -5.56 -6.62
C ALA A 15 -1.75 -5.31 -5.86
N VAL A 16 -2.67 -6.29 -5.87
CA VAL A 16 -3.94 -6.22 -5.12
C VAL A 16 -3.68 -6.05 -3.63
N THR A 17 -2.72 -6.79 -3.08
CA THR A 17 -2.32 -6.65 -1.67
C THR A 17 -1.79 -5.25 -1.38
N ALA A 18 -0.89 -4.73 -2.23
CA ALA A 18 -0.33 -3.39 -2.09
C ALA A 18 -1.40 -2.28 -2.16
N LEU A 19 -2.45 -2.46 -2.96
CA LEU A 19 -3.58 -1.53 -3.07
C LEU A 19 -4.57 -1.62 -1.90
N GLY A 20 -4.39 -2.55 -0.95
CA GLY A 20 -5.29 -2.72 0.19
C GLY A 20 -6.34 -3.83 0.01
N GLY A 21 -6.10 -4.77 -0.89
CA GLY A 21 -6.89 -5.99 -1.07
C GLY A 21 -7.99 -5.90 -2.14
N GLN A 22 -8.78 -6.98 -2.23
CA GLN A 22 -9.76 -7.19 -3.31
C GLN A 22 -10.83 -6.10 -3.37
N THR A 23 -11.41 -5.73 -2.22
CA THR A 23 -12.49 -4.73 -2.16
C THR A 23 -12.02 -3.35 -2.59
N VAL A 24 -10.82 -2.94 -2.17
CA VAL A 24 -10.26 -1.64 -2.54
C VAL A 24 -9.91 -1.62 -4.02
N THR A 25 -9.25 -2.67 -4.51
CA THR A 25 -8.92 -2.81 -5.94
C THR A 25 -10.19 -2.78 -6.80
N ALA A 26 -11.25 -3.47 -6.40
CA ALA A 26 -12.52 -3.49 -7.11
C ALA A 26 -13.13 -2.09 -7.25
N ARG A 27 -13.08 -1.29 -6.18
CA ARG A 27 -13.54 0.12 -6.20
C ARG A 27 -12.66 0.99 -7.10
N ILE A 28 -11.34 0.81 -7.06
CA ILE A 28 -10.40 1.58 -7.89
C ILE A 28 -10.63 1.32 -9.39
N LEU A 29 -10.92 0.07 -9.74
CA LEU A 29 -11.11 -0.36 -11.13
C LEU A 29 -12.56 -0.25 -11.61
N ASP A 30 -13.48 0.21 -10.75
CA ASP A 30 -14.92 0.24 -11.01
C ASP A 30 -15.49 -1.11 -11.49
N VAL A 31 -15.15 -2.17 -10.76
CA VAL A 31 -15.62 -3.54 -11.02
C VAL A 31 -16.15 -4.20 -9.76
N THR A 32 -16.78 -5.36 -9.92
CA THR A 32 -17.21 -6.16 -8.77
C THR A 32 -16.01 -6.86 -8.09
N PRO A 33 -16.02 -7.05 -6.75
CA PRO A 33 -15.02 -7.85 -6.06
C PRO A 33 -14.91 -9.28 -6.62
N ARG A 34 -16.02 -9.83 -7.13
CA ARG A 34 -16.06 -11.12 -7.81
C ARG A 34 -15.20 -11.14 -9.07
N ALA A 35 -15.15 -10.05 -9.84
CA ALA A 35 -14.28 -9.94 -11.00
C ALA A 35 -12.80 -10.01 -10.58
N VAL A 36 -12.43 -9.28 -9.52
CA VAL A 36 -11.06 -9.32 -8.97
C VAL A 36 -10.69 -10.72 -8.50
N ARG A 37 -11.58 -11.39 -7.75
CA ARG A 37 -11.38 -12.78 -7.32
C ARG A 37 -11.13 -13.72 -8.50
N ARG A 38 -11.91 -13.61 -9.58
CA ARG A 38 -11.75 -14.47 -10.77
C ARG A 38 -10.40 -14.30 -11.46
N TRP A 39 -9.83 -13.09 -11.46
CA TRP A 39 -8.48 -12.86 -11.96
C TRP A 39 -7.41 -13.43 -11.04
N LEU A 40 -7.59 -13.31 -9.72
CA LEU A 40 -6.67 -13.87 -8.72
C LEU A 40 -6.62 -15.40 -8.71
N THR A 41 -7.73 -16.06 -9.06
CA THR A 41 -7.80 -17.53 -9.10
C THR A 41 -7.47 -18.11 -10.48
N GLY A 42 -7.25 -17.27 -11.49
CA GLY A 42 -7.09 -17.71 -12.88
C GLY A 42 -8.37 -18.20 -13.55
N GLU A 43 -9.53 -18.16 -12.86
CA GLU A 43 -10.85 -18.44 -13.44
C GLU A 43 -11.16 -17.55 -14.66
N ARG A 44 -10.57 -16.34 -14.69
CA ARG A 44 -10.59 -15.44 -15.84
C ARG A 44 -9.18 -14.91 -16.13
N PRO A 45 -8.69 -14.91 -17.38
CA PRO A 45 -7.39 -14.35 -17.70
C PRO A 45 -7.36 -12.83 -17.48
N LEU A 46 -6.17 -12.33 -17.12
CA LEU A 46 -5.90 -10.90 -16.98
C LEU A 46 -5.72 -10.26 -18.35
N HIS A 47 -6.61 -9.33 -18.68
CA HIS A 47 -6.48 -8.53 -19.90
C HIS A 47 -5.43 -7.43 -19.71
N ASP A 48 -4.72 -7.06 -20.77
CA ASP A 48 -3.66 -6.03 -20.72
C ASP A 48 -4.14 -4.66 -20.23
N GLY A 49 -5.36 -4.27 -20.61
CA GLY A 49 -6.04 -3.09 -20.09
C GLY A 49 -6.19 -3.10 -18.55
N ILE A 50 -6.52 -4.25 -17.96
CA ILE A 50 -6.61 -4.37 -16.49
C ILE A 50 -5.21 -4.22 -15.86
N MET A 51 -4.20 -4.86 -16.45
CA MET A 51 -2.82 -4.71 -15.96
C MET A 51 -2.35 -3.25 -16.02
N ARG A 52 -2.69 -2.54 -17.10
CA ARG A 52 -2.36 -1.12 -17.26
C ARG A 52 -3.05 -0.26 -16.20
N GLU A 53 -4.34 -0.49 -15.94
CA GLU A 53 -5.08 0.27 -14.93
C GLU A 53 -4.58 -0.01 -13.51
N VAL A 54 -4.24 -1.26 -13.20
CA VAL A 54 -3.62 -1.64 -11.93
C VAL A 54 -2.26 -0.98 -11.77
N GLY A 55 -1.43 -0.96 -12.82
CA GLY A 55 -0.16 -0.24 -12.82
C GLY A 55 -0.32 1.25 -12.53
N ARG A 56 -1.31 1.90 -13.17
CA ARG A 56 -1.65 3.31 -12.89
C ARG A 56 -2.14 3.52 -11.46
N ALA A 57 -2.95 2.60 -10.94
CA ALA A 57 -3.43 2.64 -9.57
C ALA A 57 -2.29 2.56 -8.55
N LEU A 58 -1.32 1.67 -8.78
CA LEU A 58 -0.13 1.53 -7.92
C LEU A 58 0.69 2.83 -7.88
N ILE A 59 0.91 3.48 -9.02
CA ILE A 59 1.62 4.76 -9.08
C ILE A 59 0.88 5.83 -8.28
N ARG A 60 -0.44 5.96 -8.49
CA ARG A 60 -1.28 6.91 -7.73
C ARG A 60 -1.25 6.61 -6.23
N HIS A 61 -1.28 5.34 -5.85
CA HIS A 61 -1.21 4.91 -4.45
C HIS A 61 0.15 5.28 -3.83
N ALA A 62 1.25 5.00 -4.53
CA ALA A 62 2.60 5.37 -4.07
C ALA A 62 2.74 6.88 -3.86
N ASP A 63 2.21 7.70 -4.76
CA ASP A 63 2.23 9.16 -4.61
C ASP A 63 1.37 9.63 -3.44
N HIS A 64 0.23 8.99 -3.19
CA HIS A 64 -0.59 9.27 -2.01
C HIS A 64 0.15 8.91 -0.71
N CYS A 65 0.78 7.73 -0.65
CA CYS A 65 1.60 7.32 0.48
C CYS A 65 2.74 8.32 0.76
N ARG A 66 3.43 8.80 -0.27
CA ARG A 66 4.50 9.82 -0.13
C ARG A 66 3.96 11.14 0.43
N LYS A 67 2.76 11.57 0.03
CA LYS A 67 2.14 12.79 0.57
C LYS A 67 1.79 12.61 2.05
N LEU A 68 1.21 11.47 2.41
CA LEU A 68 0.87 11.16 3.79
C LEU A 68 2.11 11.04 4.67
N GLU A 69 3.18 10.41 4.18
CA GLU A 69 4.46 10.31 4.89
C GLU A 69 4.95 11.69 5.34
N ARG A 70 4.94 12.68 4.43
CA ARG A 70 5.33 14.05 4.76
C ARG A 70 4.46 14.74 5.81
N GLN A 71 3.21 14.30 5.97
CA GLN A 71 2.25 14.88 6.91
C GLN A 71 2.24 14.16 8.27
N ILE A 72 2.77 12.95 8.35
CA ILE A 72 2.75 12.14 9.57
C ILE A 72 4.15 11.90 10.15
N SER A 73 5.20 12.01 9.34
CA SER A 73 6.56 11.71 9.75
C SER A 73 7.05 12.73 10.79
N PRO A 74 7.52 12.29 11.97
CA PRO A 74 8.01 13.18 13.03
C PRO A 74 9.36 13.83 12.67
N ALA A 75 9.98 13.45 11.55
CA ALA A 75 11.15 14.12 11.01
C ALA A 75 10.85 15.57 10.59
N PHE A 76 9.59 15.89 10.30
CA PHE A 76 9.14 17.26 10.02
C PHE A 76 8.54 17.87 11.28
N ALA A 77 9.18 18.92 11.81
CA ALA A 77 8.73 19.58 13.03
C ALA A 77 7.28 20.09 12.96
N GLY A 78 6.80 20.46 11.77
CA GLY A 78 5.42 20.88 11.53
C GLY A 78 4.36 19.80 11.78
N ASN A 79 4.75 18.52 11.87
CA ASN A 79 3.83 17.42 12.17
C ASN A 79 3.73 17.13 13.68
N LEU A 80 4.54 17.81 14.50
CA LEU A 80 4.60 17.57 15.94
C LEU A 80 3.71 18.57 16.68
N THR A 81 3.00 18.07 17.69
CA THR A 81 2.37 18.92 18.70
C THR A 81 3.43 19.60 19.57
N GLU A 82 3.09 20.72 20.21
CA GLU A 82 3.99 21.44 21.13
C GLU A 82 4.60 20.52 22.19
N ARG A 83 3.78 19.64 22.77
CA ARG A 83 4.23 18.66 23.78
C ARG A 83 5.23 17.65 23.21
N GLN A 84 5.12 17.29 21.93
CA GLN A 84 6.08 16.40 21.27
C GLN A 84 7.38 17.12 20.92
N LEU A 85 7.31 18.38 20.48
CA LEU A 85 8.50 19.23 20.24
C LEU A 85 9.34 19.39 21.51
N GLN A 86 8.71 19.63 22.67
CA GLN A 86 9.38 19.72 23.98
C GLN A 86 10.07 18.42 24.43
N ARG A 87 9.74 17.29 23.80
CA ARG A 87 10.33 15.96 24.04
C ARG A 87 11.36 15.58 22.99
N MET A 88 11.46 16.32 21.88
CA MET A 88 12.42 16.04 20.82
C MET A 88 13.84 16.17 21.38
N GLY A 89 14.66 15.12 21.24
CA GLY A 89 16.00 15.02 21.83
C GLY A 89 16.06 14.45 23.26
N LYS A 90 14.93 14.21 23.92
CA LYS A 90 14.88 13.46 25.20
C LYS A 90 14.68 11.96 24.91
N PRO A 91 15.31 11.05 25.68
CA PRO A 91 15.08 9.62 25.49
C PRO A 91 13.60 9.29 25.62
N ASP A 92 13.07 8.50 24.70
CA ASP A 92 11.68 8.05 24.76
C ASP A 92 11.51 7.15 26.00
N ALA A 93 10.80 7.65 27.01
CA ALA A 93 10.62 6.97 28.29
C ALA A 93 10.05 5.55 28.12
N ARG A 94 9.27 5.31 27.06
CA ARG A 94 8.72 3.99 26.71
C ARG A 94 9.78 2.97 26.24
N ARG A 95 10.90 3.43 25.67
CA ARG A 95 12.03 2.57 25.29
C ARG A 95 12.99 2.30 26.44
N ALA A 96 13.00 3.16 27.47
CA ALA A 96 13.86 2.99 28.64
C ALA A 96 13.41 1.79 29.51
N ASP A 97 12.10 1.56 29.63
CA ASP A 97 11.55 0.44 30.42
C ASP A 97 11.77 -0.94 29.79
N GLN A 98 11.82 -1.04 28.45
CA GLN A 98 11.96 -2.33 27.76
C GLN A 98 13.39 -2.92 27.80
N ARG A 99 14.38 -2.20 28.33
CA ARG A 99 15.78 -2.67 28.44
C ARG A 99 16.14 -3.24 29.82
N LYS A 100 15.17 -3.37 30.74
CA LYS A 100 15.37 -3.90 32.10
C LYS A 100 14.62 -5.22 32.38
N GLY A 101 14.25 -5.97 31.34
CA GLY A 101 13.65 -7.31 31.46
C GLY A 101 14.60 -8.39 31.00
#